data_AF-A0A6P1B7J9-F1
#
_entry.id   AF-A0A6P1B7J9-F1
#
_cell.length_a   1.000
_cell.length_b   1.000
_cell.length_c   1.000
_cell.angle_alpha   90.00
_cell.angle_beta   90.00
_cell.angle_gamma   90.00
#
_symmetry.space_group_name_H-M   'P 1'
#
loop_
_entity.id
_entity.type
_entity.pdbx_description
1 polymer ?
#
loop_
_entity_poly.entity_id
_entity_poly.type
_entity_poly.pdbx_seq_one_letter_code
_entity_poly.pdbx_strand_id
1 'polypeptide(L)'
;MFAYLKLAIDDASVASRSRIISLYAFLLAINCFAWTWAIVALSEWPALLATALLAYVLGLRHAVDADHIATIDNVVRKLMQDGRHPLAVGLFFALGHSLSVAVAVAAIAAAALALQSGFLVCRAGGSIIATGASA
;
A
#
# COMPACT_ATOMS: atom_id res chain seq x y z
N MET A 1 5.90 2.14 23.94
CA MET A 1 5.78 1.59 22.58
C MET A 1 4.98 0.28 22.55
N PHE A 2 5.45 -0.80 23.21
CA PHE A 2 4.80 -2.12 23.20
C PHE A 2 3.38 -2.17 23.80
N ALA A 3 3.08 -1.31 24.78
CA ALA A 3 1.74 -1.22 25.37
C ALA A 3 0.68 -0.73 24.37
N TYR A 4 1.03 0.23 23.48
CA TYR A 4 0.12 0.76 22.45
C TYR A 4 -0.17 -0.28 21.36
N LEU A 5 0.82 -1.09 21.01
CA LEU A 5 0.66 -2.17 20.03
C LEU A 5 -0.26 -3.29 20.57
N LYS A 6 -0.07 -3.69 21.84
CA LYS A 6 -0.95 -4.67 22.50
C LYS A 6 -2.38 -4.15 22.64
N LEU A 7 -2.55 -2.87 22.99
CA LEU A 7 -3.88 -2.26 23.14
C LEU A 7 -4.65 -2.14 21.82
N ALA A 8 -3.97 -2.02 20.68
CA ALA A 8 -4.60 -1.92 19.37
C ALA A 8 -5.14 -3.26 18.85
N ILE A 9 -4.64 -4.38 19.40
CA ILE A 9 -4.93 -5.75 18.94
C ILE A 9 -6.01 -6.43 19.79
N ASP A 10 -6.29 -5.93 21.00
CA ASP A 10 -7.24 -6.54 21.94
C ASP A 10 -8.70 -6.15 21.63
N ASP A 11 -9.40 -7.00 20.88
CA ASP A 11 -10.83 -6.84 20.51
C ASP A 11 -11.82 -7.28 21.61
N ALA A 12 -11.32 -7.71 22.77
CA ALA A 12 -12.11 -8.38 23.81
C ALA A 12 -12.83 -7.44 24.80
N SER A 13 -12.52 -6.14 24.80
CA SER A 13 -13.15 -5.15 25.69
C SER A 13 -13.97 -4.13 24.90
N VAL A 14 -15.06 -3.63 25.49
CA VAL A 14 -15.84 -2.47 24.99
C VAL A 14 -14.86 -1.42 24.47
N ALA A 15 -15.03 -1.03 23.20
CA ALA A 15 -14.12 -0.11 22.51
C ALA A 15 -13.96 1.19 23.30
N SER A 16 -12.84 1.35 24.00
CA SER A 16 -12.54 2.57 24.75
C SER A 16 -12.21 3.69 23.76
N ARG A 17 -12.78 4.88 23.98
CA ARG A 17 -12.48 6.11 23.21
C ARG A 17 -10.98 6.36 23.09
N SER A 18 -10.21 5.99 24.12
CA SER A 18 -8.74 6.09 24.13
C SER A 18 -8.06 5.22 23.07
N ARG A 19 -8.58 4.01 22.81
CA ARG A 19 -8.02 3.08 21.81
C ARG A 19 -8.22 3.61 20.38
N ILE A 20 -9.41 4.16 20.11
CA ILE A 20 -9.72 4.80 18.83
C ILE A 20 -8.79 6.01 18.60
N ILE A 21 -8.68 6.89 19.61
CA ILE A 21 -7.78 8.05 19.54
C ILE A 21 -6.33 7.62 19.30
N SER A 22 -5.87 6.58 20.02
CA SER A 22 -4.50 6.07 19.85
C SER A 22 -4.25 5.51 18.44
N LEU A 23 -5.23 4.81 17.85
CA LEU A 23 -5.11 4.28 16.49
C LEU A 23 -5.00 5.42 15.47
N TYR A 24 -5.88 6.42 15.54
CA TYR A 24 -5.82 7.57 14.64
C TYR A 24 -4.55 8.39 14.83
N ALA A 25 -4.11 8.61 16.07
CA ALA A 25 -2.86 9.31 16.36
C ALA A 25 -1.64 8.58 15.77
N PHE A 26 -1.62 7.25 15.87
CA PHE A 26 -0.59 6.42 15.27
C PHE A 26 -0.57 6.52 13.73
N LEU A 27 -1.74 6.43 13.08
CA LEU A 27 -1.85 6.57 11.63
C LEU A 27 -1.41 7.95 11.15
N LEU A 28 -1.82 9.01 11.86
CA LEU A 28 -1.42 10.38 11.57
C LEU A 28 0.10 10.54 11.68
N ALA A 29 0.70 10.02 12.76
CA ALA A 29 2.14 10.11 12.98
C ALA A 29 2.94 9.42 11.87
N ILE A 30 2.53 8.22 11.44
CA ILE A 30 3.16 7.53 10.31
C ILE A 30 3.02 8.32 9.02
N ASN A 31 1.86 8.91 8.76
CA ASN A 31 1.63 9.69 7.55
C ASN A 31 2.49 10.95 7.51
N CYS A 32 2.55 11.70 8.61
CA CYS A 32 3.45 12.85 8.75
C CYS A 32 4.91 12.44 8.54
N PHE A 33 5.34 11.36 9.18
CA PHE A 33 6.69 10.84 9.01
C PHE A 33 7.01 10.50 7.55
N ALA A 34 6.10 9.79 6.86
CA ALA A 34 6.28 9.42 5.46
C ALA A 34 6.39 10.65 4.55
N TRP A 35 5.57 11.68 4.77
CA TRP A 35 5.62 12.92 3.99
C TRP A 35 6.87 13.75 4.29
N THR A 36 7.27 13.89 5.56
CA THR A 36 8.52 14.54 5.92
C THR A 36 9.70 13.83 5.27
N TRP A 37 9.72 12.49 5.30
CA TRP A 37 10.76 11.72 4.66
C TRP A 37 10.78 11.90 3.14
N ALA A 38 9.62 11.88 2.48
CA ALA A 38 9.51 12.11 1.04
C ALA A 38 10.03 13.51 0.63
N ILE A 39 9.69 14.55 1.39
CA ILE A 39 10.16 15.93 1.13
C ILE A 39 11.68 16.02 1.28
N VAL A 40 12.25 15.41 2.33
CA VAL A 40 13.70 15.42 2.56
C VAL A 40 14.43 14.60 1.51
N ALA A 41 13.91 13.44 1.14
CA ALA A 41 14.54 12.54 0.17
C ALA A 41 14.45 13.04 -1.29
N LEU A 42 13.40 13.79 -1.61
CA LEU A 42 13.09 14.25 -2.97
C LEU A 42 13.25 15.78 -3.13
N SER A 43 13.91 16.47 -2.20
CA SER A 43 14.05 17.93 -2.20
C SER A 43 14.69 18.46 -3.50
N GLU A 44 15.68 17.74 -4.02
CA GLU A 44 16.41 18.09 -5.24
C GLU A 44 15.65 17.70 -6.53
N TRP A 45 14.55 16.95 -6.42
CA TRP A 45 13.80 16.39 -7.56
C TRP A 45 12.29 16.71 -7.45
N PRO A 46 11.87 17.97 -7.65
CA PRO A 46 10.47 18.38 -7.47
C PRO A 46 9.47 17.59 -8.32
N ALA A 47 9.88 17.15 -9.51
CA ALA A 47 9.07 16.30 -10.36
C ALA A 47 8.71 14.96 -9.69
N LEU A 48 9.64 14.36 -8.94
CA LEU A 48 9.39 13.12 -8.21
C LEU A 48 8.44 13.35 -7.02
N LEU A 49 8.52 14.52 -6.36
CA LEU A 49 7.56 14.88 -5.32
C LEU A 49 6.13 15.03 -5.87
N ALA A 50 5.98 15.59 -7.08
CA ALA A 50 4.69 15.64 -7.77
C ALA A 50 4.16 14.23 -8.10
N THR A 51 5.03 13.32 -8.55
CA THR A 51 4.61 11.92 -8.78
C THR A 51 4.25 11.20 -7.48
N ALA A 52 4.93 11.48 -6.37
CA ALA A 52 4.60 10.94 -5.06
C ALA A 52 3.20 11.41 -4.61
N LEU A 53 2.87 12.69 -4.84
CA LEU A 53 1.54 13.22 -4.58
C LEU A 53 0.46 12.57 -5.43
N LEU A 54 0.71 12.39 -6.73
CA LEU A 54 -0.21 11.67 -7.62
C LEU A 54 -0.42 10.23 -7.15
N ALA A 55 0.65 9.51 -6.83
CA ALA A 55 0.59 8.16 -6.30
C ALA A 55 -0.20 8.10 -4.99
N TYR A 56 -0.03 9.08 -4.09
CA TYR A 56 -0.77 9.18 -2.85
C TYR A 56 -2.27 9.37 -3.08
N VAL A 57 -2.67 10.30 -3.96
CA VAL A 57 -4.09 10.55 -4.27
C VAL A 57 -4.74 9.37 -4.99
N LEU A 58 -4.05 8.77 -5.96
CA LEU A 58 -4.54 7.58 -6.65
C LEU A 58 -4.63 6.38 -5.70
N GLY A 59 -3.68 6.24 -4.77
CA GLY A 59 -3.74 5.24 -3.71
C GLY A 59 -4.91 5.47 -2.75
N LEU A 60 -5.21 6.71 -2.38
CA LEU A 60 -6.39 7.05 -1.58
C LEU A 60 -7.68 6.70 -2.32
N ARG A 61 -7.77 6.97 -3.63
CA ARG A 61 -8.90 6.54 -4.45
C ARG A 61 -9.04 5.01 -4.44
N HIS A 62 -7.96 4.30 -4.71
CA HIS A 62 -7.90 2.83 -4.70
C HIS A 62 -8.36 2.25 -3.35
N ALA A 63 -8.02 2.90 -2.24
CA ALA A 63 -8.45 2.47 -0.91
C ALA A 63 -9.97 2.53 -0.69
N VAL A 64 -10.70 3.35 -1.46
CA VAL A 64 -12.17 3.51 -1.38
C VAL A 64 -12.89 2.67 -2.45
N ASP A 65 -12.18 1.81 -3.17
CA ASP A 65 -12.81 0.89 -4.12
C ASP A 65 -13.77 -0.08 -3.42
N ALA A 66 -14.82 -0.47 -4.15
CA ALA A 66 -15.97 -1.19 -3.57
C ALA A 66 -15.60 -2.59 -3.04
N ASP A 67 -14.60 -3.24 -3.61
CA ASP A 67 -14.09 -4.54 -3.18
C ASP A 67 -13.42 -4.48 -1.80
N HIS A 68 -12.63 -3.44 -1.54
CA HIS A 68 -12.05 -3.20 -0.24
C HIS A 68 -13.13 -2.92 0.81
N ILE A 69 -14.08 -2.03 0.49
CA ILE A 69 -15.18 -1.68 1.40
C ILE A 69 -16.03 -2.92 1.72
N ALA A 70 -16.42 -3.68 0.70
CA ALA A 70 -17.24 -4.88 0.87
C ALA A 70 -16.52 -5.96 1.70
N THR A 71 -15.22 -6.13 1.49
CA THR A 71 -14.44 -7.13 2.25
C THR A 71 -14.31 -6.73 3.71
N ILE A 72 -13.95 -5.47 4.00
CA ILE A 72 -13.83 -4.97 5.36
C ILE A 72 -15.18 -5.02 6.08
N ASP A 73 -16.26 -4.58 5.42
CA ASP A 73 -17.62 -4.59 5.99
C ASP A 73 -18.09 -6.01 6.33
N ASN A 74 -17.88 -6.98 5.43
CA ASN A 74 -18.25 -8.37 5.69
C ASN A 74 -17.51 -8.94 6.91
N VAL A 75 -16.19 -8.70 7.02
CA VAL A 75 -15.38 -9.18 8.15
C VAL A 75 -15.79 -8.49 9.45
N VAL A 76 -15.99 -7.16 9.43
CA VAL A 76 -16.45 -6.39 10.59
C VAL A 76 -17.81 -6.88 11.06
N ARG A 77 -18.78 -7.03 10.15
CA ARG A 77 -20.13 -7.54 10.48
C ARG A 77 -20.06 -8.94 11.08
N LYS A 78 -19.25 -9.83 10.50
CA LYS A 78 -19.07 -11.19 11.02
C LYS A 78 -18.50 -11.17 12.45
N LEU A 79 -17.46 -10.39 12.70
CA LEU A 79 -16.86 -10.28 14.04
C LEU A 79 -17.82 -9.65 15.05
N MET A 80 -18.61 -8.66 14.64
CA MET A 80 -19.65 -8.07 15.49
C MET A 80 -20.78 -9.06 15.81
N GLN A 81 -21.18 -9.91 14.85
CA GLN A 81 -22.13 -11.00 15.09
C GLN A 81 -21.60 -12.02 16.10
N ASP A 82 -20.28 -12.24 16.12
CA ASP A 82 -19.60 -13.10 17.10
C ASP A 82 -19.34 -12.37 18.44
N GLY A 83 -19.92 -11.18 18.64
CA GLY A 83 -19.83 -10.39 19.88
C GLY A 83 -18.51 -9.64 20.09
N ARG A 84 -17.69 -9.48 19.04
CA ARG A 84 -16.39 -8.79 19.09
C ARG A 84 -16.52 -7.31 18.73
N HIS A 85 -15.52 -6.53 19.12
CA HIS A 85 -15.38 -5.12 18.72
C HIS A 85 -14.17 -4.93 17.78
N PRO A 86 -14.34 -5.19 16.47
CA PRO A 86 -13.23 -5.23 15.50
C PRO A 86 -12.71 -3.83 15.12
N LEU A 87 -11.77 -3.28 15.90
CA LEU A 87 -11.25 -1.91 15.67
C LEU A 87 -10.09 -1.86 14.67
N ALA A 88 -9.32 -2.94 14.55
CA ALA A 88 -8.10 -2.98 13.73
C ALA A 88 -8.26 -3.69 12.38
N VAL A 89 -9.46 -4.15 12.02
CA VAL A 89 -9.68 -4.92 10.77
C VAL A 89 -9.22 -4.14 9.54
N GLY A 90 -9.57 -2.86 9.43
CA GLY A 90 -9.13 -2.02 8.32
C GLY A 90 -7.61 -1.85 8.25
N LEU A 91 -6.94 -1.75 9.40
CA LEU A 91 -5.47 -1.65 9.46
C LEU A 91 -4.82 -2.94 8.95
N PHE A 92 -5.26 -4.11 9.43
CA PHE A 92 -4.70 -5.39 9.00
C PHE A 92 -5.01 -5.71 7.54
N PHE A 93 -6.21 -5.35 7.05
CA PHE A 93 -6.55 -5.45 5.63
C PHE A 93 -5.59 -4.63 4.77
N ALA A 94 -5.39 -3.35 5.11
CA ALA A 94 -4.50 -2.47 4.37
C ALA A 94 -3.04 -2.94 4.41
N LEU A 95 -2.56 -3.44 5.55
CA LEU A 95 -1.21 -4.01 5.68
C LEU A 95 -1.03 -5.26 4.83
N GLY A 96 -1.97 -6.19 4.86
CA GLY A 96 -1.93 -7.42 4.06
C GLY A 96 -1.96 -7.15 2.56
N HIS A 97 -2.87 -6.27 2.12
CA HIS A 97 -2.96 -5.86 0.72
C HIS A 97 -1.70 -5.14 0.24
N SER A 98 -1.17 -4.22 1.04
CA SER A 98 0.06 -3.51 0.68
C SER A 98 1.27 -4.45 0.60
N LEU A 99 1.33 -5.46 1.47
CA LEU A 99 2.40 -6.46 1.43
C LEU A 99 2.33 -7.33 0.17
N SER A 100 1.13 -7.78 -0.23
CA SER A 100 0.97 -8.57 -1.45
C SER A 100 1.36 -7.77 -2.70
N VAL A 101 0.98 -6.49 -2.76
CA VAL A 101 1.37 -5.58 -3.84
C VAL A 101 2.88 -5.36 -3.85
N ALA A 102 3.51 -5.12 -2.69
CA ALA A 102 4.96 -4.94 -2.60
C ALA A 102 5.73 -6.17 -3.09
N VAL A 103 5.26 -7.37 -2.72
CA VAL A 103 5.83 -8.64 -3.20
C VAL A 103 5.65 -8.79 -4.71
N ALA A 104 4.46 -8.49 -5.24
CA ALA A 104 4.20 -8.55 -6.68
C ALA A 104 5.11 -7.58 -7.47
N VAL A 105 5.26 -6.34 -7.00
CA VAL A 105 6.16 -5.35 -7.61
C VAL A 105 7.61 -5.82 -7.55
N ALA A 106 8.06 -6.36 -6.42
CA ALA A 106 9.42 -6.88 -6.28
C ALA A 106 9.67 -8.06 -7.24
N ALA A 107 8.70 -8.97 -7.39
CA ALA A 107 8.77 -10.08 -8.33
C ALA A 107 8.84 -9.61 -9.78
N ILE A 108 8.02 -8.62 -10.16
CA ILE A 108 8.04 -8.01 -11.50
C ILE A 108 9.39 -7.34 -11.77
N ALA A 109 9.92 -6.59 -10.80
CA ALA A 109 11.23 -5.95 -10.92
C ALA A 109 12.35 -6.99 -11.10
N ALA A 110 12.35 -8.05 -10.29
CA ALA A 110 13.33 -9.14 -10.40
C ALA A 110 13.24 -9.85 -11.77
N ALA A 111 12.02 -10.13 -12.25
CA ALA A 111 11.81 -10.72 -13.57
C ALA A 111 12.33 -9.81 -14.69
N ALA A 112 12.08 -8.50 -14.61
CA ALA A 112 12.58 -7.53 -15.59
C ALA A 112 14.11 -7.49 -15.64
N LEU A 113 14.78 -7.51 -14.47
CA LEU A 113 16.25 -7.57 -14.40
C LEU A 113 16.79 -8.89 -14.97
N ALA A 114 16.14 -10.02 -14.66
CA ALA A 114 16.55 -11.33 -15.17
C ALA A 114 16.44 -11.39 -16.70
N LEU A 115 15.34 -10.89 -17.28
CA LEU A 115 15.11 -10.88 -18.73
C LEU A 115 16.08 -9.95 -19.47
N GLN A 116 16.60 -8.87 -18.86
CA GLN A 116 17.59 -8.01 -19.51
C GLN A 116 18.82 -8.78 -20.02
N SER A 117 19.21 -9.87 -19.36
CA SER A 117 20.34 -10.70 -19.79
C SER A 117 20.09 -11.47 -21.11
N GLY A 118 18.83 -11.75 -21.47
CA GLY A 118 18.44 -12.42 -22.72
C GLY A 118 18.09 -11.47 -23.88
N PHE A 119 18.13 -10.15 -23.65
CA PHE A 119 17.56 -9.14 -24.55
C PHE A 119 18.41 -8.79 -25.78
N LEU A 120 19.65 -9.29 -25.91
CA LEU A 120 20.50 -9.02 -27.09
C LEU A 120 19.96 -9.66 -28.38
N VAL A 121 19.43 -10.88 -28.31
CA VAL A 121 18.85 -11.59 -29.47
C VAL A 121 17.47 -11.02 -29.85
N CYS A 122 16.64 -10.66 -28.85
CA CYS A 122 15.31 -10.08 -29.10
C CYS A 122 15.37 -8.62 -29.57
N ARG A 123 16.39 -7.83 -29.17
CA ARG A 123 16.58 -6.45 -29.68
C ARG A 123 16.84 -6.41 -31.18
N ALA A 124 17.70 -7.30 -31.69
CA ALA A 124 18.04 -7.33 -33.12
C ALA A 124 16.82 -7.70 -33.98
N GLY A 125 16.03 -8.70 -33.56
CA GLY A 125 14.78 -9.06 -34.24
C GLY A 125 13.71 -7.96 -34.16
N GLY A 126 13.54 -7.36 -32.97
CA GLY A 126 12.59 -6.26 -32.75
C GLY A 126 12.95 -4.99 -33.52
N SER A 127 14.24 -4.66 -33.65
CA SER A 127 14.68 -3.49 -34.43
C SER A 127 14.45 -3.68 -35.93
N ILE A 128 14.68 -4.89 -36.46
CA ILE A 128 14.43 -5.18 -37.89
C ILE A 128 12.94 -5.04 -38.22
N ILE A 129 12.06 -5.57 -37.36
CA ILE A 129 10.61 -5.46 -37.55
C ILE A 129 10.15 -4.00 -37.41
N ALA A 130 10.68 -3.25 -36.43
CA ALA A 130 10.33 -1.85 -36.23
C ALA A 130 10.79 -0.96 -37.40
N THR A 131 12.02 -1.14 -37.90
CA THR A 131 12.52 -0.40 -39.07
C THR A 131 11.77 -0.80 -40.35
N GLY A 132 11.42 -2.09 -40.52
CA GLY A 132 10.63 -2.55 -41.65
C GLY A 132 9.17 -2.07 -41.63
N ALA A 133 8.58 -1.87 -40.46
CA ALA A 133 7.22 -1.32 -40.31
C ALA A 133 7.16 0.22 -40.41
N SER A 134 8.30 0.90 -40.24
CA SER A 134 8.44 2.37 -40.39
C SER A 134 9.02 2.81 -41.75
N ALA A 135 9.26 1.88 -42.67
CA ALA A 135 9.73 2.14 -44.03
C ALA A 135 8.59 2.09 -45.06
#